data_AF-A0AA36H191-F1
#
_entry.id   AF-A0AA36H191-F1
#
_cell.length_a   1.000
_cell.length_b   1.000
_cell.length_c   1.000
_cell.angle_alpha   90.00
_cell.angle_beta   90.00
_cell.angle_gamma   90.00
#
_symmetry.space_group_name_H-M   'P 1'
#
loop_
_entity.id
_entity.type
_entity.pdbx_description
1 polymer ?
#
loop_
_entity_poly.entity_id
_entity_poly.type
_entity_poly.pdbx_seq_one_letter_code
_entity_poly.pdbx_strand_id
1 'polypeptide(L)'
;MSGMIKRILNVIGKRTKDAHYQQKAIKKADDISKGEKILAPKVPTEEKRFREAQNNPKIKEVINKKDTTLIDNVNKIKITSEDPVERWTSTKDLPTRESEWMHRNDPVWEYGFYEPEEERIPKNKLMFREALEVLRARQEIEDDEDTPAAAKRREEARKFYDEHKAVARVDKEKLEDMWEYFRPYVRKDKQTVVSKFELQQLQAHLQGMSEETSILEGTRDGFRKLIERNKQAVSHYDQLEEAERKQLLEAVLEQRKAEKERLQSRLKDIEYLNEQSKETASEEKKEPEAAETEKKKAEENKS
;
A
#
# COMPACT_ATOMS: atom_id res chain seq x y z
N MET A 1 16.19 -34.51 8.82
CA MET A 1 15.01 -33.71 8.42
C MET A 1 13.72 -34.45 8.75
N SER A 2 12.97 -33.97 9.75
CA SER A 2 11.68 -34.57 10.18
C SER A 2 10.63 -34.53 9.06
N GLY A 3 9.85 -35.62 8.91
CA GLY A 3 8.85 -35.81 7.86
C GLY A 3 7.66 -34.83 7.89
N MET A 4 7.54 -33.99 8.92
CA MET A 4 6.58 -32.88 8.97
C MET A 4 7.05 -31.67 8.14
N ILE A 5 8.36 -31.37 8.15
CA ILE A 5 8.94 -30.19 7.49
C ILE A 5 8.79 -30.30 5.96
N LYS A 6 9.02 -31.49 5.40
CA LYS A 6 8.85 -31.75 3.94
C LYS A 6 7.40 -31.64 3.47
N ARG A 7 6.41 -31.93 4.32
CA ARG A 7 4.99 -31.85 3.97
C ARG A 7 4.49 -30.41 3.91
N ILE A 8 4.98 -29.54 4.79
CA ILE A 8 4.59 -28.12 4.85
C ILE A 8 5.05 -27.39 3.58
N LEU A 9 6.30 -27.61 3.14
CA LEU A 9 6.88 -26.93 1.98
C LEU A 9 6.20 -27.28 0.65
N ASN A 10 5.84 -28.56 0.43
CA ASN A 10 5.22 -29.00 -0.83
C ASN A 10 3.76 -28.53 -1.01
N VAL A 11 3.02 -28.32 0.08
CA VAL A 11 1.61 -27.90 0.04
C VAL A 11 1.48 -26.39 -0.22
N ILE A 12 2.44 -25.58 0.25
CA ILE A 12 2.43 -24.12 0.13
C ILE A 12 2.74 -23.66 -1.31
N GLY A 13 3.69 -24.29 -1.99
CA GLY A 13 4.14 -23.84 -3.32
C GLY A 13 3.16 -24.09 -4.47
N LYS A 14 2.33 -25.15 -4.39
CA LYS A 14 1.38 -25.51 -5.46
C LYS A 14 0.04 -24.77 -5.38
N ARG A 15 -0.47 -24.49 -4.17
CA ARG A 15 -1.83 -23.93 -3.99
C ARG A 15 -1.95 -22.43 -4.25
N THR A 16 -0.89 -21.67 -3.99
CA THR A 16 -0.90 -20.19 -4.13
C THR A 16 -0.91 -19.73 -5.58
N LYS A 17 -0.17 -20.41 -6.46
CA LYS A 17 -0.15 -20.11 -7.90
C LYS A 17 -1.51 -20.39 -8.55
N ASP A 18 -2.17 -21.50 -8.19
CA ASP A 18 -3.45 -21.89 -8.77
C ASP A 18 -4.62 -20.95 -8.40
N ALA A 19 -4.66 -20.45 -7.16
CA ALA A 19 -5.72 -19.54 -6.71
C ALA A 19 -5.71 -18.19 -7.46
N HIS A 20 -4.52 -17.67 -7.77
CA HIS A 20 -4.37 -16.42 -8.53
C HIS A 20 -4.91 -16.56 -9.96
N TYR A 21 -4.65 -17.69 -10.64
CA TYR A 21 -5.19 -17.93 -11.98
C TYR A 21 -6.71 -18.12 -11.98
N GLN A 22 -7.29 -18.68 -10.92
CA GLN A 22 -8.74 -18.82 -10.79
C GLN A 22 -9.44 -17.45 -10.63
N GLN A 23 -8.94 -16.58 -9.75
CA GLN A 23 -9.53 -15.25 -9.57
C GLN A 23 -9.47 -14.40 -10.85
N LYS A 24 -8.32 -14.44 -11.54
CA LYS A 24 -8.14 -13.75 -12.81
C LYS A 24 -9.07 -14.27 -13.91
N ALA A 25 -9.35 -15.57 -13.93
CA ALA A 25 -10.29 -16.20 -14.86
C ALA A 25 -11.74 -15.75 -14.61
N ILE A 26 -12.17 -15.66 -13.35
CA ILE A 26 -13.52 -15.18 -12.99
C ILE A 26 -13.70 -13.71 -13.39
N LYS A 27 -12.72 -12.85 -13.08
CA LYS A 27 -12.78 -11.43 -13.44
C LYS A 27 -12.89 -11.22 -14.95
N LYS A 28 -12.07 -11.94 -15.73
CA LYS A 28 -12.14 -11.89 -17.20
C LYS A 28 -13.49 -12.38 -17.74
N ALA A 29 -14.14 -13.34 -17.09
CA ALA A 29 -15.47 -13.80 -17.49
C ALA A 29 -16.56 -12.74 -17.19
N ASP A 30 -16.43 -12.01 -16.09
CA ASP A 30 -17.30 -10.87 -15.74
C ASP A 30 -17.11 -9.70 -16.72
N ASP A 31 -15.86 -9.33 -17.04
CA ASP A 31 -15.54 -8.26 -17.99
C ASP A 31 -16.09 -8.56 -19.40
N ILE A 32 -16.07 -9.82 -19.84
CA ILE A 32 -16.74 -10.25 -21.09
C ILE A 32 -18.25 -10.11 -20.99
N SER A 33 -18.86 -10.47 -19.86
CA SER A 33 -20.31 -10.35 -19.67
C SER A 33 -20.79 -8.90 -19.75
N LYS A 34 -19.91 -7.96 -19.38
CA LYS A 34 -20.10 -6.50 -19.49
C LYS A 34 -19.84 -5.94 -20.89
N GLY A 35 -19.32 -6.75 -21.82
CA GLY A 35 -19.03 -6.36 -23.20
C GLY A 35 -17.64 -5.76 -23.42
N GLU A 36 -16.71 -5.88 -22.46
CA GLU A 36 -15.34 -5.35 -22.59
C GLU A 36 -14.43 -6.28 -23.42
N LYS A 37 -13.53 -5.70 -24.21
CA LYS A 37 -12.52 -6.45 -25.00
C LYS A 37 -11.35 -6.85 -24.10
N ILE A 38 -11.25 -8.14 -23.75
CA ILE A 38 -10.16 -8.67 -22.93
C ILE A 38 -8.98 -9.23 -23.73
N LEU A 39 -7.78 -9.14 -23.16
CA LEU A 39 -6.57 -9.77 -23.70
C LEU A 39 -6.59 -11.30 -23.51
N ALA A 40 -6.16 -12.03 -24.55
CA ALA A 40 -6.07 -13.48 -24.54
C ALA A 40 -5.17 -14.01 -23.41
N PRO A 41 -5.48 -15.19 -22.82
CA PRO A 41 -4.61 -15.85 -21.85
C PRO A 41 -3.20 -16.09 -22.41
N LYS A 42 -2.15 -15.76 -21.63
CA LYS A 42 -0.74 -15.93 -22.05
C LYS A 42 -0.14 -17.28 -21.66
N VAL A 43 -0.80 -18.04 -20.78
CA VAL A 43 -0.27 -19.26 -20.16
C VAL A 43 -1.31 -20.39 -20.25
N PRO A 44 -0.93 -21.65 -20.55
CA PRO A 44 -1.87 -22.77 -20.70
C PRO A 44 -2.74 -23.03 -19.45
N THR A 45 -2.20 -22.78 -18.26
CA THR A 45 -2.92 -22.93 -16.99
C THR A 45 -4.02 -21.88 -16.83
N GLU A 46 -3.78 -20.64 -17.28
CA GLU A 46 -4.78 -19.56 -17.26
C GLU A 46 -5.91 -19.85 -18.26
N GLU A 47 -5.57 -20.40 -19.43
CA GLU A 47 -6.54 -20.79 -20.45
C GLU A 47 -7.50 -21.89 -19.96
N LYS A 48 -6.98 -22.92 -19.28
CA LYS A 48 -7.80 -23.98 -18.69
C LYS A 48 -8.78 -23.43 -17.66
N ARG A 49 -8.31 -22.59 -16.72
CA ARG A 49 -9.17 -21.96 -15.70
C ARG A 49 -10.21 -21.03 -16.30
N PHE A 50 -9.85 -20.33 -17.37
CA PHE A 50 -10.77 -19.45 -18.09
C PHE A 50 -11.89 -20.24 -18.80
N ARG A 51 -11.55 -21.35 -19.46
CA ARG A 51 -12.55 -22.27 -20.03
C ARG A 51 -13.44 -22.89 -18.95
N GLU A 52 -12.86 -23.31 -17.82
CA GLU A 52 -13.61 -23.82 -16.67
C GLU A 52 -14.60 -22.77 -16.13
N ALA A 53 -14.18 -21.50 -16.02
CA ALA A 53 -15.04 -20.42 -15.54
C ALA A 53 -16.16 -20.07 -16.53
N GLN A 54 -15.88 -20.03 -17.83
CA GLN A 54 -16.90 -19.78 -18.87
C GLN A 54 -17.94 -20.91 -18.98
N ASN A 55 -17.51 -22.15 -18.76
CA ASN A 55 -18.37 -23.33 -18.87
C ASN A 55 -19.13 -23.64 -17.57
N ASN A 56 -18.83 -22.95 -16.47
CA ASN A 56 -19.50 -23.20 -15.18
C ASN A 56 -20.81 -22.40 -15.08
N PRO A 57 -21.98 -23.07 -15.08
CA PRO A 57 -23.27 -22.38 -15.03
C PRO A 57 -23.48 -21.60 -13.72
N LYS A 58 -22.92 -22.09 -12.61
CA LYS A 58 -23.06 -21.43 -11.29
C LYS A 58 -22.41 -20.06 -11.24
N ILE A 59 -21.29 -19.88 -11.95
CA ILE A 59 -20.58 -18.59 -12.01
C ILE A 59 -21.39 -17.59 -12.85
N LYS A 60 -21.97 -18.04 -13.95
CA LYS A 60 -22.89 -17.22 -14.76
C LYS A 60 -24.13 -16.81 -13.97
N GLU A 61 -24.71 -17.72 -13.19
CA GLU A 61 -25.86 -17.42 -12.33
C GLU A 61 -25.53 -16.35 -11.28
N VAL A 62 -24.35 -16.43 -10.64
CA VAL A 62 -23.91 -15.43 -9.66
C VAL A 62 -23.63 -14.07 -10.30
N ILE A 63 -22.97 -14.04 -11.47
CA ILE A 63 -22.70 -12.80 -12.21
C ILE A 63 -24.00 -12.12 -12.66
N ASN A 64 -24.98 -12.91 -13.10
CA ASN A 64 -26.27 -12.39 -13.58
C ASN A 64 -27.27 -12.10 -12.45
N LYS A 65 -26.99 -12.50 -11.21
CA LYS A 65 -27.87 -12.26 -10.08
C LYS A 65 -27.81 -10.78 -9.71
N LYS A 66 -28.84 -10.04 -10.10
CA LYS A 66 -29.05 -8.66 -9.66
C LYS A 66 -29.58 -8.68 -8.22
N ASP A 67 -28.95 -7.92 -7.33
CA ASP A 67 -29.45 -7.73 -5.97
C ASP A 67 -30.65 -6.78 -5.99
N THR A 68 -31.84 -7.36 -5.87
CA THR A 68 -33.12 -6.65 -5.89
C THR A 68 -33.24 -5.65 -4.74
N THR A 69 -32.67 -5.97 -3.58
CA THR A 69 -32.62 -5.09 -2.40
C THR A 69 -31.87 -3.79 -2.66
N LEU A 70 -30.76 -3.85 -3.40
CA LEU A 70 -29.96 -2.68 -3.76
C LEU A 70 -30.73 -1.81 -4.76
N ILE A 71 -31.37 -2.42 -5.76
CA ILE A 71 -32.19 -1.72 -6.76
C ILE A 71 -33.36 -0.98 -6.08
N ASP A 72 -34.08 -1.66 -5.18
CA ASP A 72 -35.20 -1.07 -4.44
C ASP A 72 -34.75 0.10 -3.55
N ASN A 73 -33.56 0.01 -2.95
CA ASN A 73 -33.01 1.09 -2.14
C ASN A 73 -32.57 2.30 -2.96
N VAL A 74 -32.00 2.08 -4.15
CA VAL A 74 -31.64 3.17 -5.08
C VAL A 74 -32.89 3.86 -5.61
N ASN A 75 -33.94 3.11 -5.96
CA ASN A 75 -35.20 3.66 -6.46
C ASN A 75 -35.97 4.49 -5.43
N LYS A 76 -35.70 4.33 -4.12
CA LYS A 76 -36.27 5.17 -3.06
C LYS A 76 -35.63 6.57 -3.00
N ILE A 77 -34.46 6.76 -3.61
CA ILE A 77 -33.76 8.06 -3.58
C ILE A 77 -34.37 8.96 -4.65
N LYS A 78 -35.29 9.83 -4.23
CA LYS A 78 -35.85 10.88 -5.08
C LYS A 78 -34.96 12.12 -5.00
N ILE A 79 -34.07 12.29 -5.97
CA ILE A 79 -33.23 13.49 -6.08
C ILE A 79 -34.03 14.55 -6.84
N THR A 80 -34.48 15.58 -6.14
CA THR A 80 -35.04 16.79 -6.74
C THR A 80 -34.01 17.90 -6.62
N SER A 81 -33.62 18.51 -7.73
CA SER A 81 -32.86 19.76 -7.73
C SER A 81 -33.80 20.90 -7.40
N GLU A 82 -33.60 21.55 -6.27
CA GLU A 82 -34.26 22.81 -5.92
C GLU A 82 -33.17 23.88 -5.80
N ASP A 83 -33.45 25.08 -6.29
CA ASP A 83 -32.52 26.19 -6.14
C ASP A 83 -32.34 26.52 -4.65
N PRO A 84 -31.11 26.77 -4.19
CA PRO A 84 -30.85 27.03 -2.78
C PRO A 84 -31.63 28.27 -2.35
N VAL A 85 -32.40 28.15 -1.26
CA VAL A 85 -33.09 29.28 -0.61
C VAL A 85 -32.09 30.42 -0.42
N GLU A 86 -32.44 31.63 -0.90
CA GLU A 86 -31.61 32.83 -0.78
C GLU A 86 -31.21 33.03 0.68
N ARG A 87 -29.92 32.79 0.97
CA ARG A 87 -29.38 33.02 2.30
C ARG A 87 -29.37 34.52 2.54
N TRP A 88 -29.76 34.94 3.74
CA TRP A 88 -29.51 36.30 4.20
C TRP A 88 -28.01 36.60 4.05
N THR A 89 -27.64 37.44 3.08
CA THR A 89 -26.28 37.93 2.94
C THR A 89 -26.18 39.20 3.77
N SER A 90 -25.19 39.26 4.65
CA SER A 90 -24.88 40.45 5.42
C SER A 90 -24.66 41.63 4.46
N THR A 91 -25.31 42.77 4.70
CA THR A 91 -25.11 44.02 3.95
C THR A 91 -23.78 44.71 4.29
N LYS A 92 -23.01 44.16 5.24
CA LYS A 92 -21.66 44.65 5.52
C LYS A 92 -20.72 44.20 4.40
N ASP A 93 -19.98 45.16 3.87
CA ASP A 93 -18.91 44.89 2.91
C ASP A 93 -17.92 43.89 3.50
N LEU A 94 -17.60 42.86 2.71
CA LEU A 94 -16.58 41.89 3.06
C LEU A 94 -15.20 42.57 3.06
N PRO A 95 -14.26 42.10 3.89
CA PRO A 95 -12.88 42.59 3.86
C PRO A 95 -12.31 42.51 2.44
N THR A 96 -11.74 43.61 1.96
CA THR A 96 -11.01 43.66 0.70
C THR A 96 -9.54 43.34 0.93
N ARG A 97 -8.85 42.89 -0.11
CA ARG A 97 -7.40 42.62 -0.05
C ARG A 97 -6.60 43.83 0.47
N GLU A 98 -7.03 45.04 0.14
CA GLU A 98 -6.39 46.28 0.60
C GLU A 98 -6.59 46.50 2.10
N SER A 99 -7.79 46.21 2.62
CA SER A 99 -8.07 46.27 4.07
C SER A 99 -7.25 45.26 4.87
N GLU A 100 -7.07 44.03 4.37
CA GLU A 100 -6.23 43.01 5.04
C GLU A 100 -4.75 43.42 5.07
N TRP A 101 -4.26 44.06 3.99
CA TRP A 101 -2.87 44.54 3.92
C TRP A 101 -2.55 45.62 4.94
N MET A 102 -3.52 46.49 5.27
CA MET A 102 -3.35 47.54 6.28
C MET A 102 -3.18 47.00 7.69
N HIS A 103 -3.65 45.78 7.94
CA HIS A 103 -3.64 45.16 9.26
C HIS A 103 -2.68 43.97 9.36
N ARG A 104 -1.83 43.76 8.34
CA ARG A 104 -0.85 42.66 8.28
C ARG A 104 0.15 42.66 9.44
N ASN A 105 0.42 43.82 10.03
CA ASN A 105 1.36 43.99 11.14
C ASN A 105 0.67 44.22 12.50
N ASP A 106 -0.66 44.15 12.55
CA ASP A 106 -1.42 44.32 13.79
C ASP A 106 -1.52 42.96 14.51
N PRO A 107 -0.92 42.78 15.70
CA PRO A 107 -1.00 41.53 16.47
C PRO A 107 -2.43 41.15 16.86
N VAL A 108 -3.36 42.11 16.86
CA VAL A 108 -4.78 41.90 17.17
C VAL A 108 -5.53 41.37 15.95
N TRP A 109 -5.02 41.60 14.73
CA TRP A 109 -5.67 41.22 13.47
C TRP A 109 -5.33 39.80 12.98
N GLU A 110 -4.63 38.99 13.79
CA GLU A 110 -4.15 37.65 13.41
C GLU A 110 -5.26 36.68 12.97
N TYR A 111 -6.53 37.01 13.26
CA TYR A 111 -7.71 36.24 12.87
C TYR A 111 -8.79 37.05 12.11
N GLY A 112 -8.49 38.27 11.69
CA GLY A 112 -9.41 39.13 10.91
C GLY A 112 -10.58 39.75 11.70
N PHE A 113 -10.51 39.74 13.04
CA PHE A 113 -11.52 40.33 13.92
C PHE A 113 -10.87 41.24 14.96
N TYR A 114 -11.47 42.40 15.23
CA TYR A 114 -11.10 43.21 16.38
C TYR A 114 -11.75 42.66 17.63
N GLU A 115 -10.91 42.25 18.58
CA GLU A 115 -11.35 41.72 19.86
C GLU A 115 -11.41 42.83 20.93
N PRO A 116 -12.53 42.98 21.66
CA PRO A 116 -12.58 43.85 22.82
C PRO A 116 -11.49 43.56 23.86
N GLU A 117 -11.01 44.63 24.50
CA GLU A 117 -10.04 44.58 25.59
C GLU A 117 -10.49 43.65 26.73
N GLU A 118 -9.54 42.99 27.39
CA GLU A 118 -9.79 41.97 28.41
C GLU A 118 -10.77 42.42 29.52
N GLU A 119 -10.73 43.69 29.88
CA GLU A 119 -11.57 44.30 30.93
C GLU A 119 -13.05 44.42 30.53
N ARG A 120 -13.35 44.48 29.23
CA ARG A 120 -14.71 44.64 28.70
C ARG A 120 -15.41 43.31 28.45
N ILE A 121 -14.71 42.19 28.68
CA ILE A 121 -15.23 40.87 28.38
C ILE A 121 -16.14 40.41 29.53
N PRO A 122 -17.42 40.08 29.26
CA PRO A 122 -18.31 39.55 30.28
C PRO A 122 -17.80 38.20 30.83
N LYS A 123 -18.10 37.93 32.11
CA LYS A 123 -17.85 36.60 32.71
C LYS A 123 -18.56 35.53 31.89
N ASN A 124 -17.95 34.34 31.78
CA ASN A 124 -18.47 33.22 30.99
C ASN A 124 -18.62 33.48 29.48
N LYS A 125 -17.88 34.45 28.93
CA LYS A 125 -17.68 34.61 27.49
C LYS A 125 -16.21 34.42 27.15
N LEU A 126 -15.96 33.97 25.92
CA LEU A 126 -14.64 33.76 25.33
C LEU A 126 -14.50 34.69 24.14
N MET A 127 -13.29 35.18 23.95
CA MET A 127 -12.89 35.75 22.67
C MET A 127 -12.68 34.64 21.66
N PHE A 128 -12.73 34.98 20.37
CA PHE A 128 -12.58 33.97 19.33
C PHE A 128 -11.14 33.44 19.30
N ARG A 129 -10.15 34.32 19.48
CA ARG A 129 -8.75 33.97 19.67
C ARG A 129 -8.56 33.04 20.85
N GLU A 130 -9.07 33.42 22.02
CA GLU A 130 -8.98 32.59 23.23
C GLU A 130 -9.64 31.22 23.02
N ALA A 131 -10.79 31.17 22.34
CA ALA A 131 -11.45 29.92 22.03
C ALA A 131 -10.58 29.03 21.12
N LEU A 132 -9.95 29.60 20.09
CA LEU A 132 -9.05 28.86 19.20
C LEU A 132 -7.79 28.36 19.93
N GLU A 133 -7.19 29.19 20.78
CA GLU A 133 -6.02 28.83 21.58
C GLU A 133 -6.34 27.69 22.56
N VAL A 134 -7.49 27.75 23.22
CA VAL A 134 -7.97 26.69 24.13
C VAL A 134 -8.30 25.40 23.38
N LEU A 135 -9.00 25.48 22.24
CA LEU A 135 -9.30 24.33 21.39
C LEU A 135 -8.03 23.67 20.85
N ARG A 136 -7.03 24.48 20.44
CA ARG A 136 -5.73 23.99 19.98
C ARG A 136 -4.97 23.28 21.09
N ALA A 137 -4.87 23.88 22.26
CA ALA A 137 -4.19 23.27 23.39
C ALA A 137 -4.84 21.93 23.77
N ARG A 138 -6.18 21.88 23.80
CA ARG A 138 -6.93 20.65 24.06
C ARG A 138 -6.71 19.57 22.99
N GLN A 139 -6.63 19.96 21.72
CA GLN A 139 -6.32 19.06 20.61
C GLN A 139 -4.91 18.46 20.70
N GLU A 140 -3.93 19.25 21.15
CA GLU A 140 -2.55 18.79 21.36
C GLU A 140 -2.46 17.85 22.56
N ILE A 141 -3.30 18.03 23.59
CA ILE A 141 -3.40 17.13 24.75
C ILE A 141 -3.98 15.76 24.35
N GLU A 142 -5.02 15.74 23.52
CA GLU A 142 -5.68 14.52 23.03
C GLU A 142 -4.98 13.89 21.81
N ASP A 143 -3.80 14.38 21.42
CA ASP A 143 -3.09 13.80 20.29
C ASP A 143 -2.57 12.39 20.61
N ASP A 144 -2.98 11.36 19.87
CA ASP A 144 -2.61 9.95 20.05
C ASP A 144 -1.17 9.61 19.57
N GLU A 145 -0.33 10.59 19.24
CA GLU A 145 1.06 10.34 18.81
C GLU A 145 1.98 9.86 19.94
N ASP A 146 2.35 8.59 19.96
CA ASP A 146 3.30 8.02 20.94
C ASP A 146 4.78 8.25 20.56
N THR A 147 5.15 9.51 20.29
CA THR A 147 6.56 9.89 20.08
C THR A 147 7.09 10.69 21.28
N PRO A 148 8.40 10.61 21.60
CA PRO A 148 8.99 11.41 22.68
C PRO A 148 8.82 12.93 22.50
N ALA A 149 8.77 13.39 21.23
CA ALA A 149 8.51 14.79 20.90
C ALA A 149 7.04 15.18 21.09
N ALA A 150 6.11 14.27 20.82
CA ALA A 150 4.69 14.48 21.10
C ALA A 150 4.41 14.50 22.61
N ALA A 151 5.09 13.67 23.40
CA ALA A 151 4.98 13.71 24.87
C ALA A 151 5.34 15.08 25.46
N LYS A 152 6.44 15.69 24.98
CA LYS A 152 6.84 17.06 25.39
C LYS A 152 5.79 18.10 24.99
N ARG A 153 5.30 18.04 23.75
CA ARG A 153 4.24 18.93 23.25
C ARG A 153 2.95 18.81 24.09
N ARG A 154 2.54 17.59 24.45
CA ARG A 154 1.39 17.34 25.33
C ARG A 154 1.59 18.00 26.71
N GLU A 155 2.78 17.88 27.30
CA GLU A 155 3.07 18.52 28.61
C GLU A 155 3.07 20.05 28.53
N GLU A 156 3.62 20.62 27.46
CA GLU A 156 3.59 22.06 27.19
C GLU A 156 2.16 22.56 26.98
N ALA A 157 1.36 21.82 26.21
CA ALA A 157 -0.05 22.15 25.96
C ALA A 157 -0.90 22.08 27.24
N ARG A 158 -0.64 21.12 28.15
CA ARG A 158 -1.31 21.05 29.47
C ARG A 158 -1.02 22.28 30.31
N LYS A 159 0.27 22.66 30.42
CA LYS A 159 0.67 23.86 31.17
C LYS A 159 0.02 25.11 30.58
N PHE A 160 0.07 25.25 29.26
CA PHE A 160 -0.57 26.37 28.58
C PHE A 160 -2.08 26.42 28.81
N TYR A 161 -2.77 25.27 28.73
CA TYR A 161 -4.21 25.18 28.97
C TYR A 161 -4.57 25.57 30.41
N ASP A 162 -3.84 25.04 31.40
CA ASP A 162 -4.10 25.31 32.82
C ASP A 162 -3.82 26.77 33.21
N GLU A 163 -2.82 27.40 32.57
CA GLU A 163 -2.43 28.81 32.81
C GLU A 163 -3.24 29.82 31.98
N HIS A 164 -4.09 29.35 31.05
CA HIS A 164 -4.78 30.24 30.12
C HIS A 164 -5.83 31.12 30.80
N LYS A 165 -5.79 32.44 30.55
CA LYS A 165 -6.71 33.43 31.14
C LYS A 165 -8.19 33.07 30.96
N ALA A 166 -8.53 32.53 29.80
CA ALA A 166 -9.90 32.18 29.46
C ALA A 166 -10.43 30.96 30.24
N VAL A 167 -9.55 30.02 30.62
CA VAL A 167 -9.90 28.83 31.44
C VAL A 167 -10.22 29.24 32.88
N ALA A 168 -9.58 30.29 33.39
CA ALA A 168 -9.90 30.85 34.70
C ALA A 168 -11.22 31.66 34.72
N ARG A 169 -11.63 32.23 33.57
CA ARG A 169 -12.81 33.11 33.47
C ARG A 169 -14.11 32.38 33.13
N VAL A 170 -14.02 31.21 32.50
CA VAL A 170 -15.17 30.50 31.91
C VAL A 170 -15.40 29.17 32.60
N ASP A 171 -16.68 28.89 32.88
CA ASP A 171 -17.09 27.61 33.47
C ASP A 171 -16.64 26.41 32.62
N LYS A 172 -16.19 25.37 33.31
CA LYS A 172 -15.67 24.14 32.68
C LYS A 172 -16.71 23.49 31.76
N GLU A 173 -17.99 23.47 32.15
CA GLU A 173 -19.07 22.89 31.35
C GLU A 173 -19.18 23.53 29.96
N LYS A 174 -19.03 24.86 29.87
CA LYS A 174 -19.07 25.56 28.58
C LYS A 174 -17.85 25.27 27.71
N LEU A 175 -16.69 25.02 28.34
CA LEU A 175 -15.47 24.63 27.63
C LEU A 175 -15.56 23.19 27.12
N GLU A 176 -16.29 22.32 27.84
CA GLU A 176 -16.64 20.97 27.36
C GLU A 176 -17.61 21.03 26.17
N ASP A 177 -18.70 21.79 26.30
CA ASP A 177 -19.65 21.97 25.19
C ASP A 177 -18.95 22.54 23.94
N MET A 178 -18.09 23.55 24.14
CA MET A 178 -17.30 24.13 23.06
C MET A 178 -16.40 23.07 22.39
N TRP A 179 -15.77 22.20 23.18
CA TRP A 179 -14.96 21.11 22.64
C TRP A 179 -15.81 20.11 21.87
N GLU A 180 -16.97 19.71 22.39
CA GLU A 180 -17.85 18.74 21.74
C GLU A 180 -18.33 19.23 20.36
N TYR A 181 -18.75 20.49 20.26
CA TYR A 181 -19.32 21.04 19.04
C TYR A 181 -18.29 21.60 18.05
N PHE A 182 -17.18 22.15 18.53
CA PHE A 182 -16.18 22.83 17.70
C PHE A 182 -14.84 22.09 17.63
N ARG A 183 -14.80 20.80 18.02
CA ARG A 183 -13.62 19.96 17.86
C ARG A 183 -13.09 20.06 16.43
N PRO A 184 -11.83 20.49 16.21
CA PRO A 184 -11.26 20.50 14.89
C PRO A 184 -11.25 19.08 14.32
N TYR A 185 -11.92 18.86 13.18
CA TYR A 185 -11.78 17.62 12.42
C TYR A 185 -10.41 17.60 11.74
N VAL A 186 -9.37 17.20 12.49
CA VAL A 186 -8.03 17.08 11.92
C VAL A 186 -7.96 15.78 11.13
N ARG A 187 -7.97 15.89 9.80
CA ARG A 187 -7.62 14.78 8.93
C ARG A 187 -6.09 14.64 8.95
N LYS A 188 -5.59 13.76 9.81
CA LYS A 188 -4.16 13.45 9.90
C LYS A 188 -3.80 12.43 8.83
N ASP A 189 -3.32 12.89 7.69
CA ASP A 189 -2.74 12.01 6.68
C ASP A 189 -1.38 11.52 7.17
N LYS A 190 -1.34 10.31 7.72
CA LYS A 190 -0.09 9.66 8.15
C LYS A 190 0.71 9.27 6.91
N GLN A 191 1.67 10.10 6.53
CA GLN A 191 2.63 9.71 5.51
C GLN A 191 3.70 8.81 6.15
N THR A 192 3.66 7.51 5.83
CA THR A 192 4.77 6.61 6.18
C THR A 192 5.97 6.96 5.32
N VAL A 193 6.87 7.78 5.87
CA VAL A 193 8.16 8.07 5.24
C VAL A 193 9.02 6.82 5.40
N VAL A 194 9.11 6.02 4.36
CA VAL A 194 10.00 4.85 4.30
C VAL A 194 11.44 5.36 4.14
N SER A 195 12.39 4.77 4.85
CA SER A 195 13.79 5.17 4.71
C SER A 195 14.25 4.95 3.26
N LYS A 196 15.10 5.84 2.74
CA LYS A 196 15.67 5.69 1.39
C LYS A 196 16.39 4.35 1.22
N PHE A 197 16.96 3.83 2.30
CA PHE A 197 17.63 2.54 2.34
C PHE A 197 16.66 1.37 2.14
N GLU A 198 15.54 1.32 2.85
CA GLU A 198 14.52 0.29 2.67
C GLU A 198 13.86 0.37 1.28
N LEU A 199 13.66 1.58 0.74
CA LEU A 199 13.20 1.77 -0.64
C LEU A 199 14.20 1.21 -1.66
N GLN A 200 15.50 1.45 -1.46
CA GLN A 200 16.55 0.88 -2.31
C GLN A 200 16.61 -0.64 -2.21
N GLN A 201 16.43 -1.21 -1.01
CA GLN A 201 16.36 -2.67 -0.84
C GLN A 201 15.14 -3.27 -1.54
N LEU A 202 13.97 -2.64 -1.38
CA LEU A 202 12.74 -3.07 -2.04
C LEU A 202 12.87 -2.97 -3.57
N GLN A 203 13.47 -1.88 -4.06
CA GLN A 203 13.70 -1.65 -5.48
C GLN A 203 14.71 -2.67 -6.05
N ALA A 204 15.80 -2.93 -5.33
CA ALA A 204 16.76 -3.97 -5.70
C ALA A 204 16.08 -5.36 -5.72
N HIS A 205 15.17 -5.64 -4.79
CA HIS A 205 14.39 -6.88 -4.79
C HIS A 205 13.39 -6.98 -5.95
N LEU A 206 12.65 -5.91 -6.24
CA LEU A 206 11.74 -5.83 -7.39
C LEU A 206 12.48 -5.99 -8.73
N GLN A 207 13.72 -5.50 -8.80
CA GLN A 207 14.59 -5.62 -9.97
C GLN A 207 15.37 -6.95 -10.01
N GLY A 208 15.20 -7.83 -9.02
CA GLY A 208 15.88 -9.14 -8.95
C GLY A 208 17.38 -9.05 -8.65
N MET A 209 17.85 -7.90 -8.19
CA MET A 209 19.26 -7.61 -7.85
C MET A 209 19.57 -7.87 -6.36
N SER A 210 18.57 -8.13 -5.53
CA SER A 210 18.80 -8.55 -4.15
C SER A 210 19.12 -10.03 -4.08
N GLU A 211 20.17 -10.39 -3.35
CA GLU A 211 20.30 -11.76 -2.87
C GLU A 211 19.08 -12.09 -1.99
N GLU A 212 18.39 -13.21 -2.26
CA GLU A 212 17.20 -13.67 -1.50
C GLU A 212 17.45 -13.85 0.02
N THR A 213 18.69 -13.66 0.48
CA THR A 213 19.18 -13.74 1.86
C THR A 213 18.65 -12.60 2.74
N SER A 214 18.52 -11.37 2.20
CA SER A 214 18.28 -10.17 3.04
C SER A 214 16.90 -10.12 3.70
N ILE A 215 15.85 -10.67 3.08
CA ILE A 215 14.47 -10.60 3.63
C ILE A 215 14.28 -11.54 4.83
N LEU A 216 15.08 -12.60 4.93
CA LEU A 216 14.99 -13.57 6.02
C LEU A 216 16.01 -13.32 7.15
N GLU A 217 17.13 -12.66 6.85
CA GLU A 217 18.20 -12.39 7.83
C GLU A 217 17.80 -11.35 8.89
N GLY A 218 16.78 -10.52 8.62
CA GLY A 218 16.47 -9.38 9.49
C GLY A 218 15.74 -9.68 10.79
N THR A 219 14.79 -10.61 10.85
CA THR A 219 13.93 -10.79 12.05
C THR A 219 13.16 -12.11 12.07
N ARG A 220 12.85 -12.57 13.30
CA ARG A 220 11.86 -13.62 13.65
C ARG A 220 10.54 -13.52 12.86
N ASP A 221 10.23 -12.33 12.36
CA ASP A 221 9.04 -12.02 11.58
C ASP A 221 9.14 -12.34 10.07
N GLY A 222 10.35 -12.42 9.49
CA GLY A 222 10.52 -12.68 8.06
C GLY A 222 10.01 -14.06 7.65
N PHE A 223 10.32 -15.09 8.45
CA PHE A 223 9.84 -16.44 8.22
C PHE A 223 8.36 -16.63 8.61
N ARG A 224 7.91 -15.95 9.68
CA ARG A 224 6.49 -15.94 10.08
C ARG A 224 5.61 -15.34 8.99
N LYS A 225 6.02 -14.20 8.41
CA LYS A 225 5.35 -13.55 7.25
C LYS A 225 5.31 -14.45 6.02
N LEU A 226 6.34 -15.28 5.81
CA LEU A 226 6.36 -16.25 4.72
C LEU A 226 5.26 -17.32 4.87
N ILE A 227 4.92 -17.65 6.12
CA ILE A 227 3.97 -18.71 6.50
C ILE A 227 2.58 -18.17 6.84
N GLU A 228 2.42 -16.86 7.06
CA GLU A 228 1.17 -16.17 7.45
C GLU A 228 -0.05 -16.53 6.59
N ARG A 229 0.17 -16.84 5.31
CA ARG A 229 -0.88 -17.27 4.39
C ARG A 229 -1.50 -18.64 4.74
N ASN A 230 -0.84 -19.43 5.59
CA ASN A 230 -1.32 -20.73 6.05
C ASN A 230 -1.44 -20.73 7.58
N LYS A 231 -2.65 -20.47 8.07
CA LYS A 231 -2.97 -20.36 9.50
C LYS A 231 -2.55 -21.60 10.32
N GLN A 232 -2.60 -22.80 9.73
CA GLN A 232 -2.16 -24.03 10.40
C GLN A 232 -0.64 -24.13 10.54
N ALA A 233 0.11 -23.65 9.54
CA ALA A 233 1.56 -23.65 9.60
C ALA A 233 2.09 -22.54 10.54
N VAL A 234 1.36 -21.42 10.65
CA VAL A 234 1.64 -20.39 11.66
C VAL A 234 1.39 -20.94 13.07
N SER A 235 0.27 -21.63 13.32
CA SER A 235 0.00 -22.20 14.63
C SER A 235 1.04 -23.25 15.03
N HIS A 236 1.49 -24.09 14.08
CA HIS A 236 2.57 -25.04 14.35
C HIS A 236 3.90 -24.34 14.59
N TYR A 237 4.22 -23.27 13.85
CA TYR A 237 5.44 -22.49 14.07
C TYR A 237 5.45 -21.77 15.42
N ASP A 238 4.30 -21.25 15.84
CA ASP A 238 4.12 -20.56 17.12
C ASP A 238 4.10 -21.52 18.33
N GLN A 239 3.89 -22.82 18.10
CA GLN A 239 3.96 -23.87 19.14
C GLN A 239 5.37 -24.47 19.31
N LEU A 240 6.29 -24.26 18.38
CA LEU A 240 7.67 -24.77 18.48
C LEU A 240 8.45 -24.05 19.57
N GLU A 241 9.37 -24.75 20.24
CA GLU A 241 10.32 -24.13 21.16
C GLU A 241 11.35 -23.28 20.42
N GLU A 242 11.97 -22.30 21.09
CA GLU A 242 12.93 -21.39 20.44
C GLU A 242 14.15 -22.11 19.84
N ALA A 243 14.57 -23.23 20.43
CA ALA A 243 15.63 -24.08 19.89
C ALA A 243 15.22 -24.77 18.59
N GLU A 244 14.01 -25.31 18.52
CA GLU A 244 13.48 -25.98 17.33
C GLU A 244 13.20 -24.99 16.20
N ARG A 245 12.76 -23.77 16.53
CA ARG A 245 12.62 -22.68 15.55
C ARG A 245 13.94 -22.30 14.93
N LYS A 246 15.02 -22.21 15.72
CA LYS A 246 16.37 -21.94 15.22
C LYS A 246 16.86 -23.04 14.29
N GLN A 247 16.70 -24.30 14.69
CA GLN A 247 17.05 -25.45 13.84
C GLN A 247 16.25 -25.49 12.54
N LEU A 248 14.97 -25.09 12.58
CA LEU A 248 14.13 -25.04 11.38
C LEU A 248 14.55 -23.92 10.43
N LEU A 249 14.91 -22.74 10.96
CA LEU A 249 15.47 -21.66 10.16
C LEU A 249 16.81 -22.07 9.52
N GLU A 250 17.69 -22.70 10.30
CA GLU A 250 18.98 -23.18 9.83
C GLU A 250 18.83 -24.25 8.74
N ALA A 251 17.95 -25.23 8.94
CA ALA A 251 17.65 -26.26 7.93
C ALA A 251 17.06 -25.67 6.63
N VAL A 252 16.24 -24.62 6.72
CA VAL A 252 15.71 -23.91 5.55
C VAL A 252 16.82 -23.15 4.83
N LEU A 253 17.72 -22.51 5.57
CA LEU A 253 18.89 -21.83 4.99
C LEU A 253 19.81 -22.82 4.28
N GLU A 254 20.11 -23.96 4.90
CA GLU A 254 20.91 -25.03 4.29
C GLU A 254 20.25 -25.60 3.02
N GLN A 255 18.95 -25.88 3.07
CA GLN A 255 18.22 -26.38 1.91
C GLN A 255 18.26 -25.39 0.74
N ARG A 256 18.14 -24.09 1.02
CA ARG A 256 18.21 -23.05 -0.01
C ARG A 256 19.62 -22.84 -0.53
N LYS A 257 20.65 -22.93 0.31
CA LYS A 257 22.05 -22.90 -0.13
C LYS A 257 22.35 -24.07 -1.08
N ALA A 258 21.95 -25.28 -0.71
CA ALA A 258 22.09 -26.45 -1.57
C ALA A 258 21.30 -26.33 -2.88
N GLU A 259 20.12 -25.70 -2.86
CA GLU A 259 19.35 -25.44 -4.08
C GLU A 259 19.99 -24.35 -4.94
N LYS A 260 20.57 -23.29 -4.35
CA LYS A 260 21.35 -22.26 -5.06
C LYS A 260 22.56 -22.88 -5.75
N GLU A 261 23.32 -23.74 -5.06
CA GLU A 261 24.46 -24.46 -5.64
C GLU A 261 24.03 -25.39 -6.79
N ARG A 262 22.93 -26.14 -6.62
CA ARG A 262 22.36 -26.98 -7.71
C ARG A 262 21.91 -26.14 -8.92
N LEU A 263 21.34 -24.97 -8.68
CA LEU A 263 20.89 -24.07 -9.76
C LEU A 263 22.08 -23.44 -10.47
N GLN A 264 23.12 -23.03 -9.73
CA GLN A 264 24.37 -22.53 -10.29
C GLN A 264 25.09 -23.60 -11.10
N SER A 265 25.13 -24.85 -10.64
CA SER A 265 25.72 -25.95 -11.41
C SER A 265 24.95 -26.16 -12.71
N ARG A 266 23.61 -26.20 -12.65
CA ARG A 266 22.77 -26.31 -13.86
C ARG A 266 22.91 -25.14 -14.82
N LEU A 267 23.10 -23.91 -14.32
CA LEU A 267 23.35 -22.75 -15.16
C LEU A 267 24.67 -22.87 -15.90
N LYS A 268 25.73 -23.32 -15.21
CA LYS A 268 27.03 -23.59 -15.85
C LYS A 268 26.93 -24.71 -16.90
N ASP A 269 26.18 -25.77 -16.61
CA ASP A 269 25.93 -26.85 -17.58
C ASP A 269 25.19 -26.32 -18.82
N ILE A 270 24.21 -25.44 -18.64
CA ILE A 270 23.47 -24.81 -19.75
C ILE A 270 24.37 -23.84 -20.55
N GLU A 271 25.23 -23.08 -19.88
CA GLU A 271 26.22 -22.21 -20.54
C GLU A 271 27.19 -23.03 -21.37
N TYR A 272 27.72 -24.12 -20.83
CA TYR A 272 28.60 -25.05 -21.53
C TYR A 272 27.91 -25.69 -22.75
N LEU A 273 26.67 -26.17 -22.59
CA LEU A 273 25.89 -26.72 -23.72
C LEU A 273 25.62 -25.67 -24.80
N ASN A 274 25.39 -24.41 -24.42
CA ASN A 274 25.22 -23.31 -25.37
C ASN A 274 26.52 -22.95 -26.09
N GLU A 275 27.68 -23.03 -25.43
CA GLU A 275 28.98 -22.83 -26.05
C GLU A 275 29.30 -23.95 -27.05
N GLN A 276 29.10 -25.22 -26.67
CA GLN A 276 29.22 -26.35 -27.59
C GLN A 276 28.27 -26.24 -28.79
N SER A 277 27.02 -25.83 -28.56
CA SER A 277 26.04 -25.64 -29.65
C SER A 277 26.43 -24.51 -30.61
N LYS A 278 27.16 -23.49 -30.12
CA LYS A 278 27.70 -22.42 -30.96
C LYS A 278 28.94 -22.88 -31.74
N GLU A 279 29.79 -23.71 -31.14
CA GLU A 279 30.95 -24.29 -31.80
C GLU A 279 30.53 -25.23 -32.94
N THR A 280 29.60 -26.16 -32.71
CA THR A 280 29.08 -27.06 -33.76
C THR A 280 28.37 -26.28 -34.88
N ALA A 281 27.60 -25.24 -34.55
CA ALA A 281 26.98 -24.35 -35.54
C ALA A 281 28.00 -23.48 -36.31
N SER A 282 29.22 -23.33 -35.80
CA SER A 282 30.31 -22.62 -36.49
C SER A 282 31.13 -23.55 -37.40
N GLU A 283 31.24 -24.83 -37.06
CA GLU A 283 31.85 -25.86 -37.92
C GLU A 283 30.95 -26.22 -39.10
N GLU A 284 29.64 -26.37 -38.90
CA GLU A 284 28.65 -26.55 -39.97
C GLU A 284 28.57 -25.36 -40.94
N LYS A 285 29.03 -24.17 -40.53
CA LYS A 285 29.13 -22.99 -41.42
C LYS A 285 30.44 -22.90 -42.21
N LYS A 286 31.49 -23.62 -41.80
CA LYS A 286 32.77 -23.67 -42.52
C LYS A 286 32.76 -24.68 -43.67
N GLU A 287 31.99 -25.77 -43.56
CA GLU A 287 31.81 -26.72 -44.67
C GLU A 287 31.16 -26.11 -45.94
N PRO A 288 30.11 -25.26 -45.87
CA PRO A 288 29.52 -24.65 -47.06
C PRO A 288 30.38 -23.53 -47.68
N GLU A 289 31.19 -22.80 -46.90
CA GLU A 289 32.07 -21.73 -47.43
C GLU A 289 33.27 -22.29 -48.23
N ALA A 290 33.79 -23.46 -47.86
CA ALA A 290 34.83 -24.14 -48.63
C ALA A 290 34.31 -24.62 -50.00
N ALA A 291 33.06 -25.10 -50.07
CA ALA A 291 32.43 -25.54 -51.31
C ALA A 291 32.03 -24.37 -52.24
N GLU A 292 31.75 -23.18 -51.69
CA GLU A 292 31.38 -21.99 -52.48
C GLU A 292 32.61 -21.23 -53.04
N THR A 293 33.75 -21.30 -52.34
CA THR A 293 35.01 -20.68 -52.80
C THR A 293 35.68 -21.45 -53.93
N GLU A 294 35.53 -22.78 -54.01
CA GLU A 294 35.99 -23.56 -55.17
C GLU A 294 35.17 -23.29 -56.43
N LYS A 295 33.86 -23.03 -56.31
CA LYS A 295 33.00 -22.70 -57.46
C LYS A 295 33.32 -21.33 -58.06
N LYS A 296 33.61 -20.32 -57.24
CA LYS A 296 33.93 -18.96 -57.72
C LYS A 296 35.29 -18.88 -58.43
N LYS A 297 36.29 -19.65 -57.99
CA LYS A 297 37.60 -19.75 -58.69
C LYS A 297 37.51 -20.44 -60.06
N ALA A 298 36.51 -21.28 -60.29
CA ALA A 298 36.29 -21.93 -61.58
C ALA A 298 35.62 -21.02 -62.62
N GLU A 299 34.90 -19.97 -62.19
CA GLU A 299 34.19 -19.04 -63.08
C GLU A 299 35.05 -17.83 -63.49
N GLU A 300 36.01 -17.38 -62.68
CA GLU A 300 36.93 -16.28 -63.03
C GLU A 300 37.98 -16.65 -64.11
N ASN A 301 38.26 -17.94 -64.32
CA ASN A 301 39.23 -18.38 -65.35
C ASN A 301 38.61 -18.59 -66.75
N LYS A 302 37.37 -18.15 -66.98
CA LYS A 302 36.65 -18.30 -68.27
C LYS A 302 36.21 -16.99 -68.92
N SER A 303 36.66 -15.82 -68.47
CA SER A 303 36.45 -14.52 -69.14
C SER A 303 37.75 -13.90 -69.60
#